data_AF-A0A495A8Y0-F1
#
_entry.id   AF-A0A495A8Y0-F1
#
_cell.length_a   1.000
_cell.length_b   1.000
_cell.length_c   1.000
_cell.angle_alpha   90.00
_cell.angle_beta   90.00
_cell.angle_gamma   90.00
#
_symmetry.space_group_name_H-M   'P 1'
#
loop_
_entity.id
_entity.type
_entity.pdbx_description
1 polymer ?
#
loop_
_entity_poly.entity_id
_entity_poly.type
_entity_poly.pdbx_seq_one_letter_code
_entity_poly.pdbx_strand_id
1 'polypeptide(L)'
;MSKHEPKTYRKKPVAVEAMRMPFPYPEGVDPSSDGYARAEKADVIYSWVESNTAGSFEPLSRIEGREPWPESGVTIDPRDGRMVIATLEGGHWVNPGDYVIRGVAGKFYPCKPHVFAESYEEVSR
;
A
#
# COMPACT_ATOMS: atom_id res chain seq x y z
N MET A 1 -15.40 -21.58 -35.07
CA MET A 1 -15.21 -20.35 -34.27
C MET A 1 -14.61 -20.75 -32.94
N SER A 2 -13.49 -20.13 -32.54
CA SER A 2 -12.77 -20.48 -31.31
C SER A 2 -13.64 -20.16 -30.09
N LYS A 3 -13.73 -21.07 -29.11
CA LYS A 3 -14.47 -20.84 -27.85
C LYS A 3 -13.79 -19.82 -26.92
N HIS A 4 -12.68 -19.21 -27.35
CA HIS A 4 -11.81 -18.36 -26.54
C HIS A 4 -11.69 -16.94 -27.12
N GLU A 5 -12.82 -16.24 -27.22
CA GLU A 5 -12.85 -14.82 -27.58
C GLU A 5 -12.90 -13.93 -26.31
N PRO A 6 -12.24 -12.76 -26.30
CA PRO A 6 -12.32 -11.81 -25.20
C PRO A 6 -13.77 -11.39 -24.93
N LYS A 7 -14.14 -11.35 -23.65
CA LYS A 7 -15.46 -10.86 -23.21
C LYS A 7 -15.28 -9.61 -22.36
N THR A 8 -16.16 -8.65 -22.54
CA THR A 8 -16.17 -7.41 -21.76
C THR A 8 -17.02 -7.58 -20.50
N TYR A 9 -16.50 -7.14 -19.37
CA TYR A 9 -17.18 -7.12 -18.08
C TYR A 9 -17.05 -5.73 -17.46
N ARG A 10 -18.02 -5.33 -16.64
CA ARG A 10 -17.93 -4.14 -15.80
C ARG A 10 -17.66 -4.55 -14.36
N LYS A 11 -16.81 -3.81 -13.65
CA LYS A 11 -16.61 -3.99 -12.21
C LYS A 11 -17.90 -3.64 -11.48
N LYS A 12 -18.26 -4.41 -10.45
CA LYS A 12 -19.38 -4.05 -9.57
C LYS A 12 -19.04 -2.75 -8.80
N PRO A 13 -20.01 -1.85 -8.57
CA PRO A 13 -19.78 -0.67 -7.75
C PRO A 13 -19.50 -1.12 -6.31
N VAL A 14 -18.33 -0.74 -5.79
CA VAL A 14 -17.90 -1.07 -4.42
C VAL A 14 -17.09 0.10 -3.86
N ALA A 15 -17.31 0.43 -2.59
CA ALA A 15 -16.48 1.36 -1.86
C ALA A 15 -15.24 0.65 -1.30
N VAL A 16 -14.14 1.40 -1.16
CA VAL A 16 -12.89 0.94 -0.53
C VAL A 16 -12.42 1.98 0.49
N GLU A 17 -11.58 1.55 1.42
CA GLU A 17 -10.89 2.46 2.33
C GLU A 17 -9.49 2.72 1.78
N ALA A 18 -9.00 3.96 1.86
CA ALA A 18 -7.65 4.28 1.41
C ALA A 18 -7.03 5.43 2.20
N MET A 19 -5.72 5.34 2.44
CA MET A 19 -4.91 6.43 2.98
C MET A 19 -3.72 6.70 2.07
N ARG A 20 -3.35 7.97 1.91
CA ARG A 20 -2.22 8.37 1.07
C ARG A 20 -0.95 8.52 1.89
N MET A 21 0.09 7.77 1.52
CA MET A 21 1.43 7.89 2.07
C MET A 21 1.95 9.32 1.86
N PRO A 22 2.58 9.96 2.86
CA PRO A 22 3.13 11.31 2.68
C PRO A 22 4.17 11.34 1.55
N PHE A 23 4.23 12.47 0.87
CA PHE A 23 5.31 12.77 -0.08
C PHE A 23 6.62 13.08 0.65
N PRO A 24 7.78 12.96 -0.03
CA PRO A 24 9.02 13.48 0.53
C PRO A 24 8.95 15.01 0.65
N TYR A 25 9.90 15.59 1.37
CA TYR A 25 10.04 17.04 1.41
C TYR A 25 10.24 17.61 0.00
N PRO A 26 9.50 18.66 -0.37
CA PRO A 26 9.91 19.48 -1.51
C PRO A 26 11.35 19.93 -1.27
N GLU A 27 12.11 20.02 -2.36
CA GLU A 27 13.50 20.48 -2.31
C GLU A 27 13.58 21.86 -1.65
N GLY A 28 14.49 22.02 -0.69
CA GLY A 28 14.67 23.27 0.06
C GLY A 28 13.75 23.47 1.27
N VAL A 29 12.88 22.51 1.61
CA VAL A 29 12.09 22.55 2.86
C VAL A 29 12.89 21.91 3.99
N ASP A 30 13.08 22.65 5.08
CA ASP A 30 13.72 22.15 6.31
C ASP A 30 12.88 21.00 6.91
N PRO A 31 13.44 19.77 7.01
CA PRO A 31 12.75 18.65 7.62
C PRO A 31 12.41 18.85 9.11
N SER A 32 13.07 19.79 9.79
CA SER A 32 12.94 20.00 11.24
C SER A 32 11.64 20.67 11.67
N SER A 33 10.93 21.37 10.77
CA SER A 33 9.67 22.05 11.10
C SER A 33 8.42 21.18 10.95
N ASP A 34 8.47 20.17 10.06
CA ASP A 34 7.33 19.31 9.68
C ASP A 34 7.60 17.80 9.93
N GLY A 35 8.79 17.44 10.44
CA GLY A 35 9.28 16.05 10.58
C GLY A 35 8.35 15.14 11.35
N TYR A 36 7.76 15.67 12.42
CA TYR A 36 6.88 14.92 13.31
C TYR A 36 5.57 14.52 12.60
N ALA A 37 4.90 15.47 11.93
CA ALA A 37 3.55 15.23 11.37
C ALA A 37 3.55 14.24 10.20
N ARG A 38 4.61 14.23 9.37
CA ARG A 38 4.72 13.27 8.25
C ARG A 38 5.09 11.87 8.74
N ALA A 39 5.99 11.77 9.69
CA ALA A 39 6.32 10.50 10.33
C ALA A 39 5.10 9.93 11.07
N GLU A 40 4.36 10.76 11.79
CA GLU A 40 3.10 10.39 12.45
C GLU A 40 2.07 9.88 11.44
N LYS A 41 1.91 10.53 10.29
CA LYS A 41 0.99 10.03 9.24
C LYS A 41 1.44 8.69 8.68
N ALA A 42 2.74 8.51 8.43
CA ALA A 42 3.28 7.23 7.98
C ALA A 42 3.04 6.11 9.01
N ASP A 43 3.24 6.41 10.30
CA ASP A 43 3.01 5.50 11.43
C ASP A 43 1.54 5.11 11.58
N VAL A 44 0.62 6.07 11.41
CA VAL A 44 -0.83 5.79 11.38
C VAL A 44 -1.20 4.84 10.24
N ILE A 45 -0.63 5.05 9.05
CA ILE A 45 -0.87 4.15 7.90
C ILE A 45 -0.30 2.76 8.19
N TYR A 46 0.93 2.68 8.72
CA TYR A 46 1.56 1.41 9.10
C TYR A 46 0.69 0.66 10.12
N SER A 47 0.32 1.32 11.21
CA SER A 47 -0.51 0.78 12.27
C SER A 47 -1.88 0.31 11.75
N TRP A 48 -2.46 1.03 10.79
CA TRP A 48 -3.71 0.63 10.15
C TRP A 48 -3.57 -0.68 9.38
N VAL A 49 -2.50 -0.86 8.59
CA VAL A 49 -2.22 -2.12 7.89
C VAL A 49 -1.90 -3.23 8.88
N GLU A 50 -1.03 -2.97 9.85
CA GLU A 50 -0.62 -3.95 10.86
C GLU A 50 -1.84 -4.51 11.61
N SER A 51 -2.71 -3.64 12.11
CA SER A 51 -3.90 -4.01 12.90
C SER A 51 -4.97 -4.77 12.07
N ASN A 52 -4.87 -4.75 10.75
CA ASN A 52 -5.85 -5.36 9.84
C ASN A 52 -5.25 -6.47 8.96
N THR A 53 -4.02 -6.89 9.26
CA THR A 53 -3.33 -8.01 8.59
C THR A 53 -2.80 -9.01 9.64
N ALA A 54 -1.98 -9.98 9.25
CA ALA A 54 -1.32 -10.88 10.20
C ALA A 54 -0.27 -10.19 11.09
N GLY A 55 -0.13 -8.86 11.02
CA GLY A 55 0.80 -8.06 11.81
C GLY A 55 2.16 -7.88 11.15
N SER A 56 3.13 -7.40 11.94
CA SER A 56 4.51 -7.20 11.52
C SER A 56 5.28 -8.52 11.36
N PHE A 57 6.23 -8.57 10.41
CA PHE A 57 7.10 -9.73 10.21
C PHE A 57 8.56 -9.34 9.88
N GLU A 58 9.48 -10.29 10.06
CA GLU A 58 10.91 -10.13 9.74
C GLU A 58 11.14 -10.09 8.21
N PRO A 59 11.70 -9.01 7.65
CA PRO A 59 11.70 -8.81 6.19
C PRO A 59 12.92 -9.40 5.45
N LEU A 60 14.09 -9.53 6.08
CA LEU A 60 15.36 -9.73 5.36
C LEU A 60 15.39 -11.04 4.59
N SER A 61 15.00 -12.15 5.22
CA SER A 61 15.03 -13.45 4.55
C SER A 61 14.06 -13.52 3.37
N ARG A 62 12.96 -12.76 3.40
CA ARG A 62 11.97 -12.67 2.32
C ARG A 62 12.44 -11.77 1.19
N ILE A 63 13.06 -10.65 1.55
CA ILE A 63 13.66 -9.70 0.61
C ILE A 63 14.82 -10.34 -0.16
N GLU A 64 15.65 -11.15 0.50
CA GLU A 64 16.77 -11.87 -0.12
C GLU A 64 16.31 -13.12 -0.88
N GLY A 65 15.01 -13.43 -0.90
CA GLY A 65 14.46 -14.60 -1.60
C GLY A 65 14.81 -15.94 -0.94
N ARG A 66 15.21 -15.94 0.33
CA ARG A 66 15.49 -17.16 1.11
C ARG A 66 14.23 -17.79 1.69
N GLU A 67 13.22 -16.98 1.98
CA GLU A 67 11.91 -17.40 2.49
C GLU A 67 10.77 -16.83 1.64
N PRO A 68 9.63 -17.52 1.54
CA PRO A 68 8.45 -16.97 0.90
C PRO A 68 7.86 -15.83 1.73
N TRP A 69 7.21 -14.88 1.04
CA TRP A 69 6.41 -13.85 1.70
C TRP A 69 5.19 -14.47 2.41
N PRO A 70 4.78 -13.95 3.57
CA PRO A 70 3.53 -14.38 4.20
C PRO A 70 2.32 -13.95 3.35
N GLU A 71 1.18 -14.61 3.52
CA GLU A 71 -0.04 -14.30 2.75
C GLU A 71 -0.59 -12.90 3.02
N SER A 72 -0.30 -12.34 4.20
CA SER A 72 -0.61 -10.97 4.61
C SER A 72 0.36 -10.50 5.68
N GLY A 73 0.48 -9.19 5.85
CA GLY A 73 1.31 -8.57 6.88
C GLY A 73 1.90 -7.27 6.38
N VAL A 74 2.62 -6.57 7.26
CA VAL A 74 3.37 -5.37 6.93
C VAL A 74 4.77 -5.43 7.54
N THR A 75 5.72 -4.72 6.95
CA THR A 75 7.07 -4.60 7.50
C THR A 75 7.74 -3.34 6.94
N ILE A 76 8.93 -3.02 7.44
CA ILE A 76 9.78 -1.97 6.91
C ILE A 76 11.00 -2.62 6.26
N ASP A 77 11.28 -2.27 5.01
CA ASP A 77 12.52 -2.67 4.35
C ASP A 77 13.70 -1.94 5.01
N PRO A 78 14.61 -2.65 5.71
CA PRO A 78 15.71 -1.99 6.41
C PRO A 78 16.75 -1.37 5.48
N ARG A 79 16.71 -1.66 4.17
CA ARG A 79 17.65 -1.12 3.19
C ARG A 79 17.36 0.33 2.82
N ASP A 80 16.09 0.74 2.89
CA ASP A 80 15.66 2.08 2.46
C ASP A 80 14.51 2.69 3.29
N GLY A 81 14.03 1.99 4.32
CA GLY A 81 13.00 2.47 5.24
C GLY A 81 11.59 2.46 4.66
N ARG A 82 11.35 1.92 3.45
CA ARG A 82 10.00 1.87 2.88
C ARG A 82 9.15 0.80 3.54
N MET A 83 7.88 1.12 3.72
CA MET A 83 6.87 0.13 4.11
C MET A 83 6.66 -0.88 2.98
N VAL A 84 6.55 -2.16 3.35
CA VAL A 84 6.26 -3.26 2.44
C VAL A 84 5.02 -4.00 2.92
N ILE A 85 4.06 -4.20 2.04
CA ILE A 85 2.84 -4.96 2.30
C ILE A 85 3.01 -6.35 1.70
N ALA A 86 2.87 -7.40 2.52
CA ALA A 86 2.91 -8.77 2.03
C ALA A 86 1.56 -9.18 1.43
N THR A 87 1.62 -9.86 0.29
CA THR A 87 0.46 -10.40 -0.43
C THR A 87 0.79 -11.79 -0.98
N LEU A 88 -0.20 -12.48 -1.57
CA LEU A 88 0.01 -13.75 -2.26
C LEU A 88 0.95 -13.65 -3.47
N GLU A 89 1.19 -12.45 -3.99
CA GLU A 89 2.08 -12.17 -5.12
C GLU A 89 3.51 -11.84 -4.67
N GLY A 90 3.75 -11.74 -3.35
CA GLY A 90 5.00 -11.29 -2.76
C GLY A 90 4.87 -9.96 -2.02
N GLY A 91 6.01 -9.34 -1.73
CA GLY A 91 6.10 -8.04 -1.09
C GLY A 91 5.88 -6.89 -2.08
N HIS A 92 5.01 -5.96 -1.71
CA HIS A 92 4.74 -4.73 -2.47
C HIS A 92 5.23 -3.51 -1.69
N TRP A 93 6.24 -2.83 -2.25
CA TRP A 93 6.78 -1.61 -1.66
C TRP A 93 5.85 -0.44 -1.85
N VAL A 94 5.61 0.30 -0.76
CA VAL A 94 4.83 1.53 -0.76
C VAL A 94 5.76 2.71 -0.92
N ASN A 95 5.66 3.42 -2.04
CA ASN A 95 6.45 4.62 -2.27
C ASN A 95 5.78 5.84 -1.65
N PRO A 96 6.55 6.91 -1.37
CA PRO A 96 5.99 8.20 -1.01
C PRO A 96 4.91 8.65 -2.02
N GLY A 97 3.79 9.17 -1.50
CA GLY A 97 2.66 9.60 -2.29
C GLY A 97 1.68 8.50 -2.72
N ASP A 98 2.06 7.21 -2.70
CA ASP A 98 1.17 6.11 -3.05
C ASP A 98 -0.05 6.06 -2.12
N TYR A 99 -1.17 5.57 -2.64
CA TYR A 99 -2.32 5.19 -1.81
C TYR A 99 -2.14 3.77 -1.31
N VAL A 100 -2.40 3.55 -0.02
CA VAL A 100 -2.59 2.23 0.56
C VAL A 100 -4.09 1.98 0.59
N ILE A 101 -4.56 0.99 -0.16
CA ILE A 101 -5.98 0.67 -0.30
C ILE A 101 -6.28 -0.63 0.42
N ARG A 102 -7.36 -0.66 1.21
CA ARG A 102 -7.99 -1.89 1.67
C ARG A 102 -9.13 -2.26 0.73
N GLY A 103 -8.94 -3.33 -0.03
CA GLY A 103 -9.95 -3.84 -0.96
C GLY A 103 -11.13 -4.50 -0.26
N VAL A 104 -12.18 -4.81 -1.02
CA VAL A 104 -13.44 -5.42 -0.51
C VAL A 104 -13.27 -6.75 0.21
N ALA A 105 -12.19 -7.49 -0.08
CA ALA A 105 -11.85 -8.74 0.59
C ALA A 105 -10.96 -8.53 1.82
N GLY A 106 -10.80 -7.28 2.29
CA GLY A 106 -9.95 -6.92 3.43
C GLY A 106 -8.45 -6.86 3.15
N LYS A 107 -8.00 -7.22 1.93
CA LYS A 107 -6.58 -7.22 1.54
C LYS A 107 -6.06 -5.83 1.23
N PHE A 108 -4.82 -5.57 1.62
CA PHE A 108 -4.12 -4.30 1.39
C PHE A 108 -3.22 -4.35 0.17
N TYR A 109 -3.09 -3.22 -0.54
CA TYR A 109 -2.18 -3.05 -1.66
C TYR A 109 -1.82 -1.57 -1.86
N PRO A 110 -0.59 -1.27 -2.33
CA PRO A 110 -0.28 0.08 -2.80
C PRO A 110 -0.90 0.35 -4.17
N CYS A 111 -1.23 1.61 -4.41
CA CYS A 111 -1.79 2.10 -5.67
C CYS A 111 -1.15 3.43 -6.03
N LYS A 112 -0.74 3.57 -7.29
CA LYS A 112 -0.11 4.81 -7.75
C LYS A 112 -1.13 5.95 -7.78
N PRO A 113 -0.71 7.20 -7.46
CA PRO A 113 -1.66 8.31 -7.33
C PRO A 113 -2.54 8.56 -8.55
N HIS A 114 -1.96 8.48 -9.75
CA HIS A 114 -2.71 8.69 -10.99
C HIS A 114 -3.72 7.56 -11.24
N VAL A 115 -3.33 6.30 -10.99
CA VAL A 115 -4.24 5.14 -11.07
C VAL A 115 -5.38 5.27 -10.06
N PHE A 116 -5.07 5.70 -8.84
CA PHE A 116 -6.09 5.92 -7.80
C PHE A 116 -7.10 6.99 -8.24
N ALA A 117 -6.62 8.15 -8.70
CA ALA A 117 -7.47 9.25 -9.13
C ALA A 117 -8.34 8.91 -10.35
N GLU A 118 -7.86 8.05 -11.25
CA GLU A 118 -8.64 7.57 -12.40
C GLU A 118 -9.68 6.49 -12.02
N SER A 119 -9.46 5.79 -10.90
CA SER A 119 -10.24 4.61 -10.52
C SER A 119 -11.26 4.86 -9.40
N TYR A 120 -11.07 5.91 -8.59
CA TYR A 120 -11.83 6.14 -7.37
C TYR A 120 -12.25 7.60 -7.23
N GLU A 121 -13.45 7.80 -6.70
CA GLU A 121 -13.98 9.08 -6.24
C GLU A 121 -14.29 8.98 -4.74
N GLU A 122 -14.17 10.09 -4.02
CA GLU A 122 -14.54 10.14 -2.61
C GLU A 122 -16.06 10.03 -2.48
N VAL A 123 -16.51 9.09 -1.64
CA VAL A 123 -17.92 8.98 -1.30
C VAL A 123 -18.24 9.97 -0.19
N SER A 124 -19.15 10.91 -0.44
CA SER A 124 -19.67 11.78 0.62
C SER A 124 -20.36 10.92 1.68
N ARG A 125 -19.97 11.09 2.94
CA ARG A 125 -20.65 10.47 4.08
C ARG A 125 -22.00 11.11 4.36
#